data_AF-A0A7Y4WTK4-F1
#
_entry.id   AF-A0A7Y4WTK4-F1
#
_cell.length_a   1.000
_cell.length_b   1.000
_cell.length_c   1.000
_cell.angle_alpha   90.00
_cell.angle_beta   90.00
_cell.angle_gamma   90.00
#
_symmetry.space_group_name_H-M   'P 1'
#
loop_
_entity.id
_entity.type
_entity.pdbx_description
1 polymer ?
#
loop_
_entity_poly.entity_id
_entity_poly.type
_entity_poly.pdbx_seq_one_letter_code
_entity_poly.pdbx_strand_id
1 'polypeptide(L)'
;SIPESMTGAVRYQAQLRETATEVAARLGISDWALVYQSRSGRPGDPWLEPDIGDYLRLARAEGIEAVVLCPIGFVCDHIEVLYDLDQAAADVAREIGLAMARADAVNDDPLFVDMMTDVVLTTIRRYATGRPLPLVAQPASPG
;
A
#
# COMPACT_ATOMS: atom_id res chain seq x y z
N SER A 1 -5.26 -4.40 -4.46
CA SER A 1 -6.38 -3.47 -4.78
C SER A 1 -7.60 -4.01 -4.05
N ILE A 2 -8.63 -3.19 -3.86
CA ILE A 2 -9.88 -3.61 -3.25
C ILE A 2 -11.04 -3.12 -4.14
N PRO A 3 -12.21 -3.79 -4.12
CA PRO A 3 -13.39 -3.27 -4.81
C PRO A 3 -13.77 -1.89 -4.29
N GLU A 4 -14.20 -0.98 -5.17
CA GLU A 4 -14.68 0.35 -4.76
C GLU A 4 -15.89 0.27 -3.83
N SER A 5 -16.71 -0.77 -4.02
CA SER A 5 -17.88 -1.06 -3.19
C SER A 5 -17.54 -1.56 -1.78
N MET A 6 -16.27 -1.90 -1.50
CA MET A 6 -15.87 -2.39 -0.19
C MET A 6 -16.03 -1.29 0.86
N THR A 7 -16.76 -1.60 1.93
CA THR A 7 -16.87 -0.68 3.07
C THR A 7 -15.47 -0.37 3.62
N GLY A 8 -15.13 0.92 3.68
CA GLY A 8 -13.81 1.38 4.12
C GLY A 8 -12.82 1.69 3.00
N ALA A 9 -13.17 1.51 1.72
CA ALA A 9 -12.27 1.79 0.59
C ALA A 9 -11.71 3.23 0.59
N VAL A 10 -12.55 4.22 0.89
CA VAL A 10 -12.12 5.63 1.01
C VAL A 10 -11.07 5.81 2.11
N ARG A 11 -11.27 5.17 3.26
CA ARG A 11 -10.33 5.26 4.39
C ARG A 11 -9.01 4.57 4.08
N TYR A 12 -9.07 3.39 3.46
CA TYR A 12 -7.91 2.64 3.02
C TYR A 12 -7.03 3.47 2.07
N GLN A 13 -7.63 4.09 1.05
CA GLN A 13 -6.91 4.98 0.12
C GLN A 13 -6.27 6.17 0.83
N ALA A 14 -7.00 6.81 1.75
CA ALA A 14 -6.48 7.95 2.50
C ALA A 14 -5.24 7.57 3.32
N GLN A 15 -5.26 6.44 4.01
CA GLN A 15 -4.14 5.97 4.83
C GLN A 15 -2.92 5.57 4.00
N LEU A 16 -3.12 4.92 2.85
CA LEU A 16 -2.03 4.61 1.92
C LEU A 16 -1.40 5.90 1.38
N ARG A 17 -2.22 6.86 0.97
CA ARG A 17 -1.74 8.15 0.44
C ARG A 17 -0.99 8.96 1.49
N GLU A 18 -1.49 9.00 2.73
CA GLU A 18 -0.83 9.63 3.86
C GLU A 18 0.56 9.00 4.08
N THR A 19 0.63 7.67 4.17
CA THR A 19 1.88 6.95 4.36
C THR A 19 2.87 7.21 3.22
N ALA A 20 2.42 7.11 1.97
CA ALA A 20 3.26 7.37 0.79
C ALA A 20 3.77 8.81 0.75
N THR A 21 2.93 9.78 1.13
CA THR A 21 3.31 11.21 1.19
C THR A 21 4.42 11.43 2.23
N GLU A 22 4.29 10.86 3.43
CA GLU A 22 5.29 10.99 4.49
C GLU A 22 6.63 10.32 4.13
N VAL A 23 6.58 9.14 3.48
CA VAL A 23 7.78 8.46 2.99
C VAL A 23 8.47 9.28 1.90
N ALA A 24 7.73 9.75 0.90
CA ALA A 24 8.27 10.56 -0.18
C ALA A 24 8.87 11.88 0.34
N ALA A 25 8.20 12.55 1.27
CA ALA A 25 8.69 13.78 1.90
C ALA A 25 10.00 13.55 2.66
N ARG A 26 10.13 12.45 3.42
CA ARG A 26 11.38 12.10 4.12
C ARG A 26 12.54 11.78 3.18
N LEU A 27 12.25 11.22 2.01
CA LEU A 27 13.25 10.90 0.99
C LEU A 27 13.55 12.07 0.04
N GLY A 28 12.80 13.18 0.14
CA GLY A 28 12.91 14.31 -0.78
C GLY A 28 12.45 13.99 -2.21
N ILE A 29 11.55 13.00 -2.37
CA ILE A 29 11.03 12.55 -3.65
C ILE A 29 9.71 13.27 -3.94
N SER A 30 9.60 13.87 -5.12
CA SER A 30 8.38 14.60 -5.54
C SER A 30 7.63 13.92 -6.68
N ASP A 31 8.28 12.99 -7.37
CA ASP A 31 7.83 12.28 -8.57
C ASP A 31 7.38 10.86 -8.23
N TRP A 32 6.27 10.76 -7.49
CA TRP A 32 5.70 9.47 -7.08
C TRP A 32 4.20 9.40 -7.40
N ALA A 33 3.70 8.16 -7.49
CA ALA A 33 2.28 7.89 -7.64
C ALA A 33 1.85 6.72 -6.74
N LEU A 34 0.60 6.78 -6.26
CA LEU A 34 -0.05 5.66 -5.60
C LEU A 34 -0.83 4.87 -6.65
N VAL A 35 -0.45 3.60 -6.83
CA VAL A 35 -1.00 2.65 -7.79
C VAL A 35 -1.45 1.38 -7.05
N TYR A 36 -2.26 0.54 -7.69
CA TYR A 36 -2.82 -0.65 -7.06
C TYR A 36 -2.50 -1.92 -7.88
N GLN A 37 -2.38 -3.04 -7.19
CA GLN A 37 -2.09 -4.38 -7.75
C GLN A 37 -3.18 -5.39 -7.37
N SER A 38 -3.04 -6.67 -7.71
CA SER A 38 -3.90 -7.77 -7.20
C SER A 38 -5.41 -7.60 -7.46
N ARG A 39 -5.82 -7.06 -8.62
CA ARG A 39 -7.25 -7.02 -8.98
C ARG A 39 -7.75 -8.44 -9.26
N SER A 40 -8.52 -9.01 -8.34
CA SER A 40 -9.06 -10.37 -8.44
C SER A 40 -10.60 -10.34 -8.47
N GLY A 41 -11.19 -10.12 -9.64
CA GLY A 41 -12.65 -9.99 -9.79
C GLY A 41 -13.09 -10.09 -11.25
N ARG A 42 -14.40 -9.94 -11.53
CA ARG A 42 -14.86 -9.88 -12.91
C ARG A 42 -14.29 -8.61 -13.57
N PRO A 43 -13.92 -8.64 -14.87
CA PRO A 43 -13.37 -7.47 -15.56
C PRO A 43 -14.24 -6.20 -15.52
N GLY A 44 -15.54 -6.33 -15.22
CA GLY A 44 -16.47 -5.20 -15.11
C GLY A 44 -16.70 -4.67 -13.68
N ASP A 45 -16.22 -5.35 -12.64
CA ASP A 45 -16.38 -4.84 -11.28
C ASP A 45 -15.41 -3.67 -11.07
N PRO A 46 -15.82 -2.54 -10.46
CA PRO A 46 -14.94 -1.41 -10.21
C PRO A 46 -14.02 -1.67 -9.00
N TRP A 47 -12.73 -1.45 -9.20
CA TRP A 47 -11.67 -1.58 -8.19
C TRP A 47 -10.90 -0.29 -8.08
N LEU A 48 -10.08 -0.15 -7.03
CA LEU A 48 -9.21 1.01 -6.93
C LEU A 48 -8.20 1.04 -8.08
N GLU A 49 -8.13 2.21 -8.71
CA GLU A 49 -7.30 2.55 -9.87
C GLU A 49 -6.32 3.67 -9.51
N PRO A 50 -5.18 3.79 -10.22
CA PRO A 50 -4.79 3.01 -11.39
C PRO A 50 -4.20 1.63 -11.06
N ASP A 51 -4.46 0.64 -11.90
CA ASP A 51 -3.69 -0.60 -11.95
C ASP A 51 -2.21 -0.31 -12.26
N ILE A 52 -1.32 -1.05 -11.59
CA ILE A 52 0.13 -0.87 -11.72
C ILE A 52 0.64 -1.13 -13.14
N GLY A 53 0.14 -2.14 -13.83
CA GLY A 53 0.56 -2.46 -15.20
C GLY A 53 0.16 -1.35 -16.18
N ASP A 54 -1.06 -0.84 -16.04
CA ASP A 54 -1.55 0.27 -16.88
C ASP A 54 -0.80 1.57 -16.59
N TYR A 55 -0.53 1.86 -15.31
CA TYR A 55 0.27 3.02 -14.92
C TYR A 55 1.70 2.97 -15.45
N LEU A 56 2.38 1.81 -15.39
CA LEU A 56 3.74 1.66 -15.92
C LEU A 56 3.81 1.95 -17.42
N ARG A 57 2.83 1.49 -18.20
CA ARG A 57 2.73 1.79 -19.64
C ARG A 57 2.53 3.28 -19.90
N LEU A 58 1.63 3.92 -19.15
CA LEU A 58 1.40 5.35 -19.23
C LEU A 58 2.67 6.15 -18.89
N ALA A 59 3.28 5.87 -17.75
CA ALA A 59 4.49 6.55 -17.29
C ALA A 59 5.64 6.41 -18.31
N ARG A 60 5.82 5.22 -18.89
CA ARG A 60 6.82 5.02 -19.95
C ARG A 60 6.53 5.87 -21.19
N ALA A 61 5.27 5.94 -21.61
CA ALA A 61 4.84 6.77 -22.74
C ALA A 61 5.03 8.27 -22.48
N GLU A 62 4.97 8.70 -21.22
CA GLU A 62 5.26 10.06 -20.77
C GLU A 62 6.76 10.36 -20.59
N GLY A 63 7.63 9.38 -20.83
CA GLY A 63 9.09 9.55 -20.85
C GLY A 63 9.80 9.14 -19.55
N ILE A 64 9.13 8.46 -18.63
CA ILE A 64 9.80 7.84 -17.48
C ILE A 64 10.67 6.68 -17.96
N GLU A 65 11.96 6.73 -17.62
CA GLU A 65 12.95 5.73 -18.03
C GLU A 65 13.23 4.68 -16.93
N ALA A 66 12.91 4.99 -15.68
CA ALA A 66 13.11 4.09 -14.55
C ALA A 66 12.07 4.29 -13.44
N VAL A 67 11.72 3.21 -12.72
CA VAL A 67 10.82 3.25 -11.56
C VAL A 67 11.34 2.39 -10.40
N VAL A 68 10.97 2.78 -9.17
CA VAL A 68 11.10 1.94 -7.98
C VAL A 68 9.72 1.63 -7.45
N LEU A 69 9.35 0.35 -7.38
CA LEU A 69 8.10 -0.09 -6.78
C LEU A 69 8.28 -0.26 -5.27
N CYS A 70 7.46 0.43 -4.48
CA CYS A 70 7.46 0.32 -3.02
C CYS A 70 6.18 -0.37 -2.54
N PRO A 71 6.24 -1.56 -1.91
CA PRO A 71 5.07 -2.32 -1.49
C PRO A 71 4.44 -1.74 -0.19
N ILE A 72 4.06 -0.47 -0.19
CA ILE A 72 3.65 0.29 1.01
C ILE A 72 2.41 -0.25 1.74
N GLY A 73 1.61 -1.08 1.05
CA GLY A 73 0.40 -1.69 1.61
C GLY A 73 0.66 -2.91 2.50
N PHE A 74 1.89 -3.42 2.54
CA PHE A 74 2.26 -4.62 3.30
C PHE A 74 3.60 -4.44 4.01
N VAL A 75 3.78 -5.17 5.10
CA VAL A 75 4.99 -5.09 5.93
C VAL A 75 5.96 -6.26 5.70
N CYS A 76 5.50 -7.35 5.09
CA CYS A 76 6.34 -8.52 4.80
C CYS A 76 6.16 -8.97 3.36
N ASP A 77 7.23 -9.50 2.79
CA ASP A 77 7.16 -10.23 1.53
C ASP A 77 6.29 -11.48 1.71
N HIS A 78 5.40 -11.69 0.75
CA HIS A 78 4.55 -12.87 0.66
C HIS A 78 4.23 -13.14 -0.81
N ILE A 79 3.68 -14.32 -1.08
CA ILE A 79 3.55 -14.84 -2.46
C ILE A 79 2.84 -13.87 -3.41
N GLU A 80 1.82 -13.15 -2.93
CA GLU A 80 1.06 -12.20 -3.76
C GLU A 80 1.89 -10.97 -4.11
N VAL A 81 2.59 -10.36 -3.15
CA VAL A 81 3.50 -9.22 -3.43
C VAL A 81 4.63 -9.63 -4.36
N LEU A 82 5.28 -10.77 -4.10
CA LEU A 82 6.37 -11.25 -4.94
C LEU A 82 5.88 -11.56 -6.36
N TYR A 83 4.73 -12.21 -6.51
CA TYR A 83 4.19 -12.51 -7.83
C TYR A 83 3.76 -11.23 -8.57
N ASP A 84 2.97 -10.37 -7.94
CA ASP A 84 2.44 -9.19 -8.61
C ASP A 84 3.54 -8.20 -9.01
N LEU A 85 4.57 -8.03 -8.17
CA LEU A 85 5.61 -7.03 -8.41
C LEU A 85 6.84 -7.61 -9.13
N ASP A 86 7.37 -8.73 -8.66
CA ASP A 86 8.62 -9.29 -9.19
C ASP A 86 8.40 -10.17 -10.42
N GLN A 87 7.16 -10.60 -10.69
CA GLN A 87 6.79 -11.29 -11.92
C GLN A 87 5.89 -10.41 -12.80
N ALA A 88 4.65 -10.12 -12.40
CA ALA A 88 3.68 -9.51 -13.32
C ALA A 88 4.06 -8.07 -13.73
N ALA A 89 4.38 -7.20 -12.78
CA ALA A 89 4.81 -5.83 -13.08
C ALA A 89 6.19 -5.78 -13.74
N ALA A 90 7.11 -6.66 -13.33
CA ALA A 90 8.42 -6.82 -13.98
C ALA A 90 8.29 -7.27 -15.45
N ASP A 91 7.35 -8.16 -15.76
CA ASP A 91 7.07 -8.59 -17.14
C ASP A 91 6.59 -7.41 -17.99
N VAL A 92 5.70 -6.57 -17.48
CA VAL A 92 5.26 -5.33 -18.13
C VAL A 92 6.42 -4.38 -18.35
N ALA A 93 7.25 -4.15 -17.32
CA ALA A 93 8.41 -3.26 -17.42
C ALA A 93 9.40 -3.74 -18.49
N ARG A 94 9.65 -5.05 -18.58
CA ARG A 94 10.48 -5.65 -19.64
C ARG A 94 9.88 -5.50 -21.03
N GLU A 95 8.57 -5.68 -21.16
CA GLU A 95 7.84 -5.53 -22.43
C GLU A 95 8.01 -4.11 -23.01
N ILE A 96 7.94 -3.09 -22.14
CA ILE A 96 7.98 -1.67 -22.54
C ILE A 96 9.39 -1.04 -22.44
N GLY A 97 10.41 -1.83 -22.09
CA GLY A 97 11.79 -1.35 -21.93
C GLY A 97 11.96 -0.32 -20.81
N LEU A 98 11.24 -0.46 -19.71
CA LEU A 98 11.31 0.39 -18.52
C LEU A 98 12.23 -0.25 -17.48
N ALA A 99 13.24 0.49 -16.99
CA ALA A 99 14.05 0.01 -15.88
C ALA A 99 13.21 -0.02 -14.59
N MET A 100 13.22 -1.13 -13.88
CA MET A 100 12.40 -1.31 -12.68
C MET A 100 13.23 -1.99 -11.60
N ALA A 101 13.08 -1.48 -10.37
CA ALA A 101 13.50 -2.15 -9.15
C ALA A 101 12.33 -2.18 -8.17
N ARG A 102 12.36 -3.13 -7.23
CA ARG A 102 11.44 -3.16 -6.10
C ARG A 102 12.22 -2.86 -4.83
N ALA A 103 11.65 -2.04 -3.95
CA ALA A 103 12.13 -1.91 -2.58
C ALA A 103 11.65 -3.12 -1.75
N ASP A 104 12.54 -3.66 -0.92
CA ASP A 104 12.19 -4.73 0.00
C ASP A 104 11.05 -4.28 0.94
N ALA A 105 10.20 -5.22 1.33
CA ALA A 105 9.32 -4.99 2.47
C ALA A 105 10.15 -4.84 3.75
N VAL A 106 9.59 -4.23 4.78
CA VAL A 106 10.31 -4.03 6.06
C VAL A 106 10.69 -5.35 6.73
N ASN A 107 9.93 -6.43 6.50
CA ASN A 107 10.23 -7.78 6.97
C ASN A 107 10.64 -7.81 8.46
N ASP A 108 11.86 -8.26 8.76
CA ASP A 108 12.45 -8.34 10.10
C ASP A 108 13.48 -7.23 10.36
N ASP A 109 13.40 -6.10 9.64
CA ASP A 109 14.26 -4.95 9.87
C ASP A 109 14.19 -4.53 11.36
N PRO A 110 15.34 -4.49 12.07
CA PRO A 110 15.38 -4.15 13.48
C PRO A 110 14.70 -2.81 13.81
N LEU A 111 14.80 -1.80 12.94
CA LEU A 111 14.16 -0.51 13.15
C LEU A 111 12.64 -0.60 13.06
N PHE A 112 12.11 -1.48 12.21
CA PHE A 112 10.68 -1.74 12.15
C PHE A 112 10.18 -2.47 13.40
N VAL A 113 10.93 -3.46 13.88
CA VAL A 113 10.62 -4.19 15.13
C VAL A 113 10.65 -3.27 16.34
N ASP A 114 11.64 -2.39 16.44
CA ASP A 114 11.75 -1.38 17.49
C ASP A 114 10.56 -0.39 17.45
N MET A 115 10.21 0.10 16.26
CA MET A 115 9.05 0.98 16.06
C MET A 115 7.74 0.30 16.50
N MET A 116 7.53 -0.97 16.15
CA MET A 116 6.36 -1.73 16.58
C MET A 116 6.32 -1.88 18.11
N THR A 117 7.46 -2.09 18.75
CA THR A 117 7.59 -2.12 20.21
C THR A 117 7.18 -0.78 20.82
N ASP A 118 7.62 0.34 20.25
CA ASP A 118 7.24 1.68 20.70
C ASP A 118 5.75 1.95 20.57
N VAL A 119 5.09 1.48 19.50
CA VAL A 119 3.63 1.57 19.33
C VAL A 119 2.90 0.81 20.45
N VAL A 120 3.35 -0.41 20.77
CA VAL A 120 2.77 -1.22 21.84
C VAL A 120 2.97 -0.54 23.21
N LEU A 121 4.18 -0.09 23.52
CA LEU A 121 4.49 0.58 24.78
C LEU A 121 3.72 1.89 24.94
N THR A 122 3.55 2.66 23.86
CA THR A 122 2.73 3.87 23.84
C THR A 122 1.28 3.55 24.13
N THR A 123 0.77 2.47 23.53
CA THR A 123 -0.59 1.98 23.80
C THR A 123 -0.72 1.58 25.27
N ILE A 124 0.17 0.77 25.84
CA ILE A 124 0.13 0.38 27.26
C ILE A 124 0.12 1.62 28.16
N ARG A 125 1.01 2.59 27.92
CA ARG A 125 1.09 3.83 28.70
C ARG A 125 -0.23 4.62 28.68
N ARG A 126 -0.90 4.70 27.53
CA ARG A 126 -2.23 5.35 27.41
C ARG A 126 -3.29 4.70 28.32
N TYR A 127 -3.26 3.38 28.46
CA TYR A 127 -4.22 2.63 29.28
C TYR A 127 -3.83 2.60 30.76
N ALA A 128 -2.56 2.85 31.10
CA ALA A 128 -2.12 2.99 32.48
C ALA A 128 -2.71 4.25 33.15
N THR A 129 -2.96 5.31 32.39
CA THR A 129 -3.47 6.59 32.92
C THR A 129 -4.94 6.87 32.58
N GLY A 130 -5.58 6.03 31.76
CA GLY A 130 -6.97 6.23 31.34
C GLY A 130 -7.74 4.92 31.23
N ARG A 131 -9.01 4.92 31.64
CA ARG A 131 -9.93 3.82 31.32
C ARG A 131 -10.46 4.04 29.90
N PRO A 132 -10.15 3.17 28.92
CA PRO A 132 -10.83 3.21 27.63
C PRO A 132 -12.33 3.09 27.85
N LEU A 133 -13.12 3.90 27.15
CA LEU A 133 -14.56 3.67 27.09
C LEU A 133 -14.79 2.28 26.46
N PRO A 134 -15.81 1.53 26.91
CA PRO A 134 -16.15 0.28 26.26
C PRO A 134 -16.33 0.54 24.76
N LEU A 135 -15.82 -0.36 23.92
CA LEU A 135 -16.22 -0.41 22.52
C LEU A 135 -17.71 -0.74 22.51
N VAL A 136 -18.56 0.29 22.51
CA VAL A 136 -20.00 0.11 22.33
C VAL A 136 -20.13 -0.40 20.90
N ALA A 137 -20.40 -1.69 20.74
CA ALA A 137 -20.84 -2.23 19.46
C ALA A 137 -21.99 -1.34 18.99
N GLN A 138 -21.87 -0.72 17.81
CA GLN A 138 -23.00 -0.01 17.23
C GLN A 138 -24.19 -0.99 17.21
N PRO A 139 -25.37 -0.62 17.72
CA PRO A 139 -26.54 -1.46 17.57
C PRO A 139 -26.75 -1.71 16.08
N ALA A 140 -26.91 -2.99 15.71
CA ALA A 140 -27.23 -3.36 14.34
C ALA A 140 -28.43 -2.54 13.87
N SER A 141 -28.30 -1.87 12.71
CA SER A 141 -29.40 -1.15 12.09
C SER A 141 -30.62 -2.08 11.98
N PRO A 142 -31.83 -1.66 12.38
CA PRO A 142 -33.03 -2.43 12.08
C PRO A 142 -33.20 -2.50 10.56
N GLY A 143 -33.45 -3.70 10.06
CA GLY A 143 -33.56 -4.03 8.63
C GLY A 143 -34.83 -3.55 7.94
#